data_AF-A0A5X7K9M3-F1
#
_entry.id   AF-A0A5X7K9M3-F1
#
_cell.length_a   1.000
_cell.length_b   1.000
_cell.length_c   1.000
_cell.angle_alpha   90.00
_cell.angle_beta   90.00
_cell.angle_gamma   90.00
#
_symmetry.space_group_name_H-M   'P 1'
#
loop_
_entity.id
_entity.type
_entity.pdbx_description
1 polymer ?
#
loop_
_entity_poly.entity_id
_entity_poly.type
_entity_poly.pdbx_seq_one_letter_code
_entity_poly.pdbx_strand_id
1 'polypeptide(L)'
;MAKSALFSVRKNEPCPQCGAELVIRSGKHGPFLGCSRYPECDYVRPLKSQADGHIVKILEGQLCPECGAVLVLRQGRFGMFIGCSQYPQCEHTVVIDKPDETAIACPACQQGHLVQRRSRYGKIFHSCDRYPECQCVINFTPVAGECPECHYPLLIEKKTAQGVKRFCASKQCGKPVPVE
;
A
#
# COMPACT_ATOMS: atom_id res chain seq x y z
N MET A 1 -6.26 -10.49 41.33
CA MET A 1 -5.29 -10.89 40.28
C MET A 1 -4.58 -9.66 39.77
N ALA A 2 -3.42 -9.35 40.36
CA ALA A 2 -2.61 -8.20 40.01
C ALA A 2 -1.80 -8.52 38.74
N LYS A 3 -2.06 -7.81 37.64
CA LYS A 3 -1.27 -7.91 36.41
C LYS A 3 0.04 -7.17 36.62
N SER A 4 1.04 -7.92 37.06
CA SER A 4 2.43 -7.52 37.22
C SER A 4 3.02 -7.04 35.91
N ALA A 5 3.60 -5.83 35.98
CA ALA A 5 4.64 -5.24 35.16
C ALA A 5 5.25 -6.08 34.01
N LEU A 6 4.99 -5.64 32.77
CA LEU A 6 5.82 -5.91 31.59
C LEU A 6 6.22 -4.57 30.94
N PHE A 7 6.97 -3.75 31.68
CA PHE A 7 7.73 -2.63 31.12
C PHE A 7 9.15 -2.63 31.70
N SER A 8 9.86 -3.74 31.50
CA SER A 8 11.31 -3.79 31.75
C SER A 8 12.03 -3.76 30.41
N VAL A 9 12.23 -2.55 29.88
CA VAL A 9 13.40 -2.24 29.04
C VAL A 9 13.86 -0.83 29.42
N ARG A 10 14.60 -0.74 30.54
CA ARG A 10 15.48 0.41 30.79
C ARG A 10 16.71 0.25 29.91
N LYS A 11 16.61 0.60 28.63
CA LYS A 11 17.77 1.09 27.89
C LYS A 11 17.65 2.61 27.92
N ASN A 12 18.20 3.21 28.97
CA ASN A 12 18.36 4.66 29.06
C ASN A 12 19.41 5.07 28.02
N GLU A 13 18.97 5.26 26.78
CA GLU A 13 19.80 5.83 25.74
C GLU A 13 19.96 7.34 26.04
N PRO A 14 21.20 7.84 26.15
CA PRO A 14 21.44 9.24 26.43
C PRO A 14 20.98 10.09 25.23
N CYS A 15 20.49 11.29 25.52
CA CYS A 15 20.14 12.27 24.51
C CYS A 15 21.40 12.66 23.70
N PRO A 16 21.36 12.63 22.35
CA PRO A 16 22.52 12.99 21.53
C PRO A 16 22.84 14.49 21.58
N GLN A 17 21.92 15.35 22.02
CA GLN A 17 22.15 16.80 22.11
C GLN A 17 22.75 17.23 23.45
N CYS A 18 22.36 16.60 24.57
CA CYS A 18 22.74 17.08 25.91
C CYS A 18 23.23 15.98 26.88
N GLY A 19 23.24 14.71 26.45
CA GLY A 19 23.64 13.57 27.25
C GLY A 19 22.66 13.18 28.37
N ALA A 20 21.58 13.94 28.58
CA ALA A 20 20.57 13.63 29.60
C ALA A 20 19.70 12.44 29.20
N GLU A 21 19.03 11.81 30.17
CA GLU A 21 18.22 10.63 29.90
C GLU A 21 17.01 10.95 29.01
N LEU A 22 16.70 10.04 28.08
CA LEU A 22 15.47 10.08 27.30
C LEU A 22 14.33 9.39 28.05
N VAL A 23 13.20 10.07 28.15
CA VAL A 23 11.99 9.59 28.83
C VAL A 23 10.83 9.41 27.85
N ILE A 24 9.99 8.40 28.07
CA ILE A 24 8.80 8.17 27.25
C ILE A 24 7.72 9.19 27.63
N ARG A 25 7.29 10.01 26.68
CA ARG A 25 6.17 10.96 26.81
C ARG A 25 5.10 10.62 25.78
N SER A 26 3.85 10.98 26.06
CA SER A 26 2.72 10.76 25.16
C SER A 26 2.35 12.07 24.45
N GLY A 27 2.22 12.04 23.13
CA GLY A 27 1.79 13.17 22.32
C GLY A 27 0.63 12.82 21.38
N LYS A 28 0.18 13.80 20.58
CA LYS A 28 -0.92 13.64 19.61
C LYS A 28 -0.71 12.52 18.58
N HIS A 29 0.54 12.18 18.26
CA HIS A 29 0.90 11.16 17.26
C HIS A 29 1.38 9.84 17.90
N GLY A 30 1.13 9.64 19.19
CA GLY A 30 1.55 8.47 19.95
C GLY A 30 2.70 8.74 20.92
N PRO A 31 3.22 7.70 21.59
CA PRO A 31 4.30 7.84 22.53
C PRO A 31 5.65 8.06 21.82
N PHE A 32 6.49 8.92 22.39
CA PHE A 32 7.81 9.30 21.87
C PHE A 32 8.83 9.37 23.02
N LEU A 33 10.11 9.28 22.68
CA LEU A 33 11.22 9.56 23.58
C LEU A 33 11.53 11.05 23.54
N GLY A 34 11.41 11.74 24.66
CA GLY A 34 11.80 13.15 24.81
C GLY A 34 12.92 13.30 25.82
N CYS A 35 13.72 14.35 25.71
CA CYS A 35 14.73 14.65 26.72
C CYS A 35 14.09 14.99 28.08
N SER A 36 14.67 14.46 29.16
CA SER A 36 14.32 14.79 30.55
C SER A 36 14.53 16.28 30.90
N ARG A 37 15.45 16.98 30.23
CA ARG A 37 15.75 18.40 30.44
C ARG A 37 14.89 19.35 29.60
N TYR A 38 13.74 18.91 29.08
CA TYR A 38 12.81 19.84 28.45
C TYR A 38 12.32 20.89 29.49
N PRO A 39 12.31 22.20 29.21
CA PRO A 39 12.44 22.88 27.91
C PRO A 39 13.86 23.30 27.51
N GLU A 40 14.88 23.05 28.33
CA GLU A 40 16.29 23.40 28.02
C GLU A 40 16.86 22.58 26.85
N CYS A 41 16.33 21.37 26.63
CA CYS A 41 16.63 20.52 25.49
C CYS A 41 15.32 20.00 24.87
N ASP A 42 15.09 20.33 23.61
CA ASP A 42 13.87 20.03 22.86
C ASP A 42 13.95 18.75 22.02
N TYR A 43 15.05 17.98 22.14
CA TYR A 43 15.21 16.68 21.49
C TYR A 43 14.02 15.74 21.72
N VAL A 44 13.48 15.24 20.60
CA VAL A 44 12.44 14.21 20.56
C VAL A 44 12.76 13.17 19.49
N ARG A 45 12.45 11.90 19.77
CA ARG A 45 12.59 10.76 18.85
C ARG A 45 11.38 9.83 18.96
N PRO A 46 10.79 9.33 17.87
CA PRO A 46 9.72 8.33 17.92
C PRO A 46 10.19 7.01 18.58
N LEU A 47 9.31 6.32 19.32
CA LEU A 47 9.61 5.03 19.94
C LEU A 47 9.71 3.87 18.94
N LYS A 48 8.98 3.96 17.85
CA LYS A 48 9.05 3.04 16.71
C LYS A 48 9.25 3.90 15.48
N SER A 49 10.24 3.55 14.66
CA SER A 49 10.29 4.00 13.28
C SER A 49 8.98 3.54 12.64
N GLN A 50 8.02 4.44 12.42
CA GLN A 50 6.76 4.10 11.74
C GLN A 50 6.98 3.57 10.31
N ALA A 51 8.23 3.57 9.83
CA ALA A 51 8.67 2.97 8.58
C ALA A 51 8.76 1.44 8.62
N ASP A 52 8.87 0.83 9.81
CA ASP A 52 9.07 -0.61 9.98
C ASP A 52 7.70 -1.30 9.88
N GLY A 53 7.15 -1.35 8.67
CA GLY A 53 5.85 -1.96 8.40
C GLY A 53 5.71 -3.34 9.05
N HIS A 54 4.53 -3.65 9.57
CA HIS A 54 4.26 -4.93 10.22
C HIS A 54 4.50 -6.09 9.26
N ILE A 55 5.29 -7.09 9.66
CA ILE A 55 5.50 -8.29 8.85
C ILE A 55 4.21 -9.11 8.88
N VAL A 56 3.56 -9.21 7.72
CA VAL A 56 2.32 -9.96 7.52
C VAL A 56 2.60 -11.44 7.28
N LYS A 57 3.62 -11.73 6.44
CA LYS A 57 3.94 -13.10 6.04
C LYS A 57 5.42 -13.22 5.65
N ILE A 58 6.07 -14.30 6.05
CA ILE A 58 7.41 -14.66 5.59
C ILE A 58 7.27 -15.43 4.27
N LEU A 59 8.01 -15.01 3.24
CA LEU A 59 8.00 -15.67 1.93
C LEU A 59 9.16 -16.66 1.87
N GLU A 60 8.94 -17.84 2.46
CA GLU A 60 9.91 -18.93 2.45
C GLU A 60 10.25 -19.32 1.01
N GLY A 61 11.54 -19.36 0.68
CA GLY A 61 12.05 -19.66 -0.67
C GLY A 61 12.32 -18.44 -1.57
N GLN A 62 11.93 -17.24 -1.16
CA GLN A 62 12.29 -16.00 -1.85
C GLN A 62 13.44 -15.31 -1.10
N LEU A 63 14.62 -15.28 -1.71
CA LEU A 63 15.82 -14.68 -1.11
C LEU A 63 16.06 -13.28 -1.68
N CYS A 64 16.52 -12.38 -0.81
CA CYS A 64 16.94 -11.05 -1.20
C CYS A 64 18.21 -11.13 -2.06
N PRO A 65 18.27 -10.46 -3.22
CA PRO A 65 19.44 -10.46 -4.10
C PRO A 65 20.66 -9.74 -3.49
N GLU A 66 20.46 -8.85 -2.52
CA GLU A 66 21.54 -8.05 -1.92
C GLU A 66 22.22 -8.75 -0.74
N CYS A 67 21.46 -9.42 0.13
CA CYS A 67 21.98 -10.01 1.36
C CYS A 67 21.73 -11.52 1.52
N GLY A 68 20.97 -12.13 0.60
CA GLY A 68 20.61 -13.55 0.67
C GLY A 68 19.61 -13.90 1.78
N ALA A 69 19.16 -12.94 2.58
CA ALA A 69 18.15 -13.17 3.61
C ALA A 69 16.75 -13.38 3.01
N VAL A 70 15.84 -13.98 3.77
CA VAL A 70 14.47 -14.22 3.28
C VAL A 70 13.71 -12.92 3.05
N LEU A 71 12.91 -12.88 2.00
CA LEU A 71 11.97 -11.80 1.72
C LEU A 71 10.69 -11.98 2.56
N VAL A 72 10.12 -10.87 2.99
CA VAL A 72 8.92 -10.82 3.83
C VAL A 72 7.91 -9.84 3.25
N LEU A 73 6.63 -10.19 3.35
CA LEU A 73 5.53 -9.29 3.04
C LEU A 73 5.30 -8.36 4.24
N ARG A 74 5.54 -7.07 4.07
CA ARG A 74 5.29 -6.03 5.07
C ARG A 74 4.07 -5.20 4.72
N GLN A 75 3.40 -4.67 5.75
CA GLN A 75 2.33 -3.69 5.62
C GLN A 75 2.84 -2.31 6.07
N GLY A 76 3.09 -1.41 5.12
CA GLY A 76 3.48 -0.02 5.37
C GLY A 76 2.31 0.96 5.20
N ARG A 77 2.59 2.27 5.34
CA ARG A 77 1.58 3.34 5.17
C ARG A 77 0.93 3.36 3.79
N PHE A 78 1.67 2.96 2.76
CA PHE A 78 1.23 3.03 1.35
C PHE A 78 0.63 1.71 0.84
N GLY A 79 0.61 0.66 1.66
CA GLY A 79 0.12 -0.66 1.26
C GLY A 79 1.09 -1.76 1.63
N MET A 80 0.82 -2.95 1.10
CA MET A 80 1.67 -4.11 1.29
C MET A 80 2.81 -4.10 0.27
N PHE A 81 4.01 -4.41 0.72
CA PHE A 81 5.19 -4.51 -0.12
C PHE A 81 6.05 -5.69 0.33
N ILE A 82 6.84 -6.26 -0.58
CA ILE A 82 7.82 -7.28 -0.24
C ILE A 82 9.13 -6.56 0.09
N GLY A 83 9.75 -6.89 1.21
CA GLY A 83 11.04 -6.32 1.60
C GLY A 83 11.94 -7.35 2.26
N CYS A 84 13.21 -7.05 2.39
CA CYS A 84 14.16 -7.92 3.06
C CYS A 84 13.84 -8.08 4.56
N SER A 85 13.89 -9.31 5.09
CA SER A 85 13.72 -9.57 6.53
C SER A 85 14.69 -8.80 7.42
N GLN A 86 15.93 -8.57 6.96
CA GLN A 86 16.98 -7.82 7.67
C GLN A 86 16.88 -6.30 7.52
N TYR A 87 15.69 -5.74 7.35
CA TYR A 87 15.52 -4.29 7.47
C TYR A 87 15.68 -3.89 8.95
N PRO A 88 16.40 -2.81 9.29
CA PRO A 88 16.91 -1.74 8.43
C PRO A 88 18.32 -1.95 7.85
N GLN A 89 18.99 -3.07 8.14
CA GLN A 89 20.34 -3.34 7.63
C GLN A 89 20.36 -3.56 6.10
N CYS A 90 19.27 -4.06 5.54
CA CYS A 90 19.05 -4.17 4.09
C CYS A 90 17.70 -3.52 3.73
N GLU A 91 17.78 -2.45 2.93
CA GLU A 91 16.63 -1.66 2.47
C GLU A 91 15.99 -2.19 1.18
N HIS A 92 16.41 -3.36 0.71
CA HIS A 92 15.88 -3.97 -0.50
C HIS A 92 14.35 -4.18 -0.42
N THR A 93 13.65 -3.64 -1.42
CA THR A 93 12.20 -3.80 -1.58
C THR A 93 11.85 -4.25 -2.98
N VAL A 94 10.88 -5.15 -3.07
CA VAL A 94 10.32 -5.65 -4.32
C VAL A 94 8.91 -5.13 -4.45
N VAL A 95 8.68 -4.36 -5.51
CA VAL A 95 7.35 -3.87 -5.86
C VAL A 95 6.55 -5.06 -6.44
N ILE A 96 5.42 -5.37 -5.80
CA ILE A 96 4.56 -6.51 -6.19
C ILE A 96 3.73 -6.18 -7.44
N ASP A 97 3.66 -4.91 -7.81
CA ASP A 97 2.95 -4.46 -8.99
C ASP A 97 3.71 -4.93 -10.23
N LYS A 98 3.45 -6.17 -10.65
CA LYS A 98 3.47 -6.49 -12.07
C LYS A 98 2.39 -5.60 -12.68
N PRO A 99 2.71 -4.63 -13.56
CA PRO A 99 1.69 -4.06 -14.41
C PRO A 99 1.20 -5.20 -15.30
N ASP A 100 0.14 -5.88 -14.86
CA ASP A 100 -0.56 -6.82 -15.72
C ASP A 100 -0.97 -6.04 -16.98
N GLU A 101 -0.74 -6.68 -18.12
CA GLU A 101 -0.77 -6.21 -19.50
C GLU A 101 -2.17 -5.79 -19.98
N THR A 102 -2.93 -5.06 -19.17
CA THR A 102 -4.20 -4.50 -19.58
C THR A 102 -3.92 -3.25 -20.42
N ALA A 103 -3.34 -3.44 -21.61
CA ALA A 103 -3.08 -2.39 -22.61
C ALA A 103 -4.39 -1.89 -23.26
N ILE A 104 -5.44 -1.71 -22.47
CA ILE A 104 -6.73 -1.18 -22.92
C ILE A 104 -6.63 0.34 -22.93
N ALA A 105 -6.90 0.93 -24.09
CA ALA A 105 -6.93 2.37 -24.25
C ALA A 105 -7.93 3.03 -23.28
N CYS A 106 -7.51 4.12 -22.65
CA CYS A 106 -8.36 4.86 -21.74
C CYS A 106 -9.50 5.54 -22.51
N PRO A 107 -10.78 5.25 -22.21
CA PRO A 107 -11.91 5.82 -22.95
C PRO A 107 -12.12 7.31 -22.66
N ALA A 108 -11.48 7.87 -21.61
CA ALA A 108 -11.63 9.26 -21.23
C ALA A 108 -10.65 10.19 -21.98
N CYS A 109 -9.40 9.78 -22.18
CA CYS A 109 -8.38 10.59 -22.86
C CYS A 109 -7.96 10.04 -24.22
N GLN A 110 -8.27 8.77 -24.54
CA GLN A 110 -7.90 8.05 -25.77
C GLN A 110 -6.40 8.01 -26.10
N GLN A 111 -5.56 8.54 -25.21
CA GLN A 111 -4.13 8.74 -25.42
C GLN A 111 -3.28 7.92 -24.44
N GLY A 112 -3.87 7.48 -23.32
CA GLY A 112 -3.22 6.65 -22.31
C GLY A 112 -3.85 5.26 -22.20
N HIS A 113 -3.27 4.40 -21.38
CA HIS A 113 -3.73 3.03 -21.14
C HIS A 113 -4.20 2.82 -19.70
N LEU A 114 -5.12 1.88 -19.50
CA LEU A 114 -5.63 1.51 -18.19
C LEU A 114 -4.70 0.54 -17.47
N VAL A 115 -3.91 1.05 -16.53
CA VAL A 115 -3.01 0.25 -15.70
C VAL A 115 -3.70 -0.26 -14.44
N GLN A 116 -3.46 -1.53 -14.10
CA GLN A 116 -3.90 -2.11 -12.83
C GLN A 116 -3.11 -1.50 -11.67
N ARG A 117 -3.80 -1.09 -10.62
CA ARG A 117 -3.25 -0.51 -9.38
C ARG A 117 -3.92 -1.12 -8.16
N ARG A 118 -3.23 -1.06 -7.02
CA ARG A 118 -3.74 -1.52 -5.73
C ARG A 118 -3.92 -0.34 -4.77
N SER A 119 -5.09 -0.26 -4.15
CA SER A 119 -5.38 0.74 -3.12
C SER A 119 -4.70 0.40 -1.79
N ARG A 120 -4.63 1.35 -0.86
CA ARG A 120 -4.12 1.14 0.51
C ARG A 120 -4.81 0.00 1.26
N TYR A 121 -6.04 -0.33 0.87
CA TYR A 121 -6.87 -1.40 1.46
C TYR A 121 -6.75 -2.73 0.72
N GLY A 122 -5.84 -2.84 -0.26
CA GLY A 122 -5.64 -4.06 -1.05
C GLY A 122 -6.65 -4.25 -2.19
N LYS A 123 -7.66 -3.40 -2.34
CA LYS A 123 -8.59 -3.47 -3.48
C LYS A 123 -7.88 -3.05 -4.76
N ILE A 124 -8.03 -3.87 -5.80
CA ILE A 124 -7.51 -3.61 -7.14
C ILE A 124 -8.45 -2.63 -7.85
N PHE A 125 -7.87 -1.69 -8.59
CA PHE A 125 -8.57 -0.77 -9.49
C PHE A 125 -7.70 -0.51 -10.71
N HIS A 126 -8.29 -0.01 -11.78
CA HIS A 126 -7.59 0.33 -13.02
C HIS A 126 -7.65 1.84 -13.21
N SER A 127 -6.51 2.48 -13.43
CA SER A 127 -6.43 3.93 -13.68
C SER A 127 -5.69 4.21 -14.97
N CYS A 128 -5.88 5.39 -15.55
CA CYS A 128 -5.01 5.84 -16.64
C CYS A 128 -3.54 5.92 -16.15
N ASP A 129 -2.60 5.54 -17.01
CA ASP A 129 -1.16 5.78 -16.87
C ASP A 129 -0.79 7.26 -16.79
N ARG A 130 -1.52 8.12 -17.53
CA ARG A 130 -1.37 9.59 -17.56
C ARG A 130 -1.95 10.31 -16.33
N TYR A 131 -2.04 9.66 -15.19
CA TYR A 131 -2.33 10.36 -13.93
C TYR A 131 -1.15 11.29 -13.58
N PRO A 132 -1.36 12.58 -13.23
CA PRO A 132 -2.60 13.23 -12.81
C PRO A 132 -3.43 13.92 -13.92
N GLU A 133 -2.95 13.95 -15.16
CA GLU A 133 -3.63 14.60 -16.30
C GLU A 133 -4.97 13.93 -16.64
N CYS A 134 -5.03 12.60 -16.53
CA CYS A 134 -6.25 11.83 -16.69
C CYS A 134 -6.61 11.09 -15.39
N GLN A 135 -7.73 11.45 -14.78
CA GLN A 135 -8.23 10.85 -13.53
C GLN A 135 -9.27 9.74 -13.76
N CYS A 136 -9.21 9.07 -14.92
CA CYS A 136 -10.07 7.93 -15.20
C CYS A 136 -9.74 6.78 -14.23
N VAL A 137 -10.76 6.26 -13.53
CA VAL A 137 -10.65 5.16 -12.56
C VAL A 137 -11.80 4.18 -12.75
N ILE A 138 -11.47 2.89 -12.77
CA ILE A 138 -12.40 1.78 -12.95
C ILE A 138 -12.12 0.73 -11.88
N ASN A 139 -13.10 0.44 -11.04
CA ASN A 139 -12.94 -0.48 -9.90
C ASN A 139 -13.06 -1.97 -10.27
N PHE A 140 -13.52 -2.27 -11.48
CA PHE A 140 -13.72 -3.62 -11.99
C PHE A 140 -12.65 -3.95 -13.02
N THR A 141 -12.54 -5.23 -13.39
CA THR A 141 -11.64 -5.66 -14.46
C THR A 141 -12.16 -5.13 -15.80
N PRO A 142 -11.41 -4.27 -16.50
CA PRO A 142 -11.80 -3.74 -17.80
C PRO A 142 -11.58 -4.80 -18.88
N VAL A 143 -12.49 -4.85 -19.85
CA VAL A 143 -12.44 -5.74 -21.00
C VAL A 143 -12.66 -4.90 -22.26
N ALA A 144 -11.82 -5.11 -23.28
CA ALA A 144 -11.99 -4.48 -24.57
C ALA A 144 -13.29 -4.96 -25.22
N GLY A 145 -14.17 -4.02 -25.58
CA GLY A 145 -15.45 -4.33 -26.19
C GLY A 145 -16.35 -3.11 -26.24
N GLU A 146 -17.25 -3.08 -27.21
CA GLU A 146 -18.19 -1.99 -27.40
C GLU A 146 -19.56 -2.34 -26.82
N CYS A 147 -20.20 -1.39 -26.15
CA CYS A 147 -21.56 -1.57 -25.66
C CYS A 147 -22.57 -1.47 -26.83
N PRO A 148 -23.44 -2.48 -27.05
CA PRO A 148 -24.42 -2.45 -28.15
C PRO A 148 -25.49 -1.38 -28.01
N GLU A 149 -25.67 -0.83 -26.80
CA GLU A 149 -26.70 0.17 -26.53
C GLU A 149 -26.23 1.62 -26.61
N CYS A 150 -24.97 1.88 -26.25
CA CYS A 150 -24.44 3.23 -26.14
C CYS A 150 -23.10 3.42 -26.84
N HIS A 151 -22.65 2.43 -27.60
CA HIS A 151 -21.41 2.45 -28.38
C HIS A 151 -20.16 2.84 -27.57
N TYR A 152 -20.17 2.54 -26.26
CA TYR A 152 -19.07 2.87 -25.38
C TYR A 152 -17.96 1.81 -25.52
N PRO A 153 -16.69 2.20 -25.75
CA PRO A 153 -15.62 1.30 -26.19
C PRO A 153 -14.97 0.49 -25.05
N LEU A 154 -15.66 0.36 -23.91
CA LEU A 154 -15.12 -0.34 -22.75
C LEU A 154 -16.20 -1.10 -21.99
N LEU A 155 -15.91 -2.35 -21.69
CA LEU A 155 -16.72 -3.22 -20.83
C LEU A 155 -16.01 -3.50 -19.51
N ILE A 156 -16.77 -3.96 -18.53
CA ILE A 156 -16.29 -4.38 -17.22
C ILE A 156 -16.86 -5.74 -16.84
N GLU A 157 -16.04 -6.56 -16.19
CA GLU A 157 -16.48 -7.84 -15.63
C GLU A 157 -16.99 -7.68 -14.19
N LYS A 158 -18.17 -8.23 -13.93
CA LYS A 158 -18.75 -8.33 -12.58
C LYS A 158 -19.09 -9.78 -12.28
N LYS A 159 -18.70 -10.23 -11.08
CA LYS A 159 -19.10 -11.53 -10.53
C LYS A 159 -20.56 -11.41 -10.07
N THR A 160 -21.45 -12.20 -10.67
CA THR A 160 -22.86 -12.32 -10.30
C THR A 160 -23.14 -13.73 -9.77
N ALA A 161 -24.31 -13.96 -9.18
CA ALA A 161 -24.71 -15.29 -8.70
C ALA A 161 -24.69 -16.38 -9.79
N GLN A 162 -24.86 -15.99 -11.06
CA GLN A 162 -24.88 -16.87 -12.23
C GLN A 162 -23.51 -16.95 -12.93
N GLY A 163 -22.44 -16.44 -12.31
CA GLY A 163 -21.09 -16.40 -12.90
C GLY A 163 -20.63 -15.00 -13.30
N VAL A 164 -19.57 -14.94 -14.10
CA VAL A 164 -18.98 -13.68 -14.57
C VAL A 164 -19.81 -13.15 -15.74
N LYS A 165 -20.35 -11.94 -15.60
CA LYS A 165 -21.08 -11.23 -16.66
C LYS A 165 -20.37 -9.93 -17.01
N ARG A 166 -20.46 -9.52 -18.28
CA ARG A 166 -19.93 -8.25 -18.76
C ARG A 166 -21.00 -7.17 -18.68
N PHE A 167 -20.58 -5.96 -18.36
CA PHE A 167 -21.43 -4.78 -18.30
C PHE A 167 -20.73 -3.61 -19.00
N CYS A 168 -21.50 -2.64 -19.48
CA CYS A 168 -20.94 -1.40 -19.98
C CYS A 168 -20.20 -0.64 -18.87
N ALA A 169 -18.99 -0.15 -19.16
CA ALA A 169 -18.17 0.61 -18.22
C ALA A 169 -18.64 2.07 -18.04
N SER A 170 -19.47 2.60 -18.96
CA SER A 170 -20.02 3.95 -18.83
C SER A 170 -20.94 4.07 -17.61
N LYS A 171 -20.73 5.12 -16.81
CA LYS A 171 -21.56 5.45 -15.65
C LYS A 171 -23.03 5.71 -16.01
N GLN A 172 -23.30 6.14 -17.24
CA GLN A 172 -24.66 6.47 -17.70
C GLN A 172 -25.44 5.25 -18.19
N CYS A 173 -24.76 4.20 -18.67
CA CYS A 173 -25.40 3.02 -19.23
C CYS A 173 -25.45 1.88 -18.20
N GLY A 174 -24.30 1.35 -17.80
CA GLY A 174 -24.21 0.27 -16.81
C GLY A 174 -24.96 -1.03 -17.13
N LYS A 175 -25.49 -1.18 -18.36
CA LYS A 175 -26.31 -2.33 -18.77
C LYS A 175 -25.47 -3.60 -18.98
N PRO A 176 -26.04 -4.79 -18.76
CA PRO A 176 -25.37 -6.05 -19.04
C PRO A 176 -25.17 -6.20 -20.55
N VAL A 177 -23.98 -6.66 -20.94
CA VAL A 177 -23.66 -6.98 -22.33
C VAL A 177 -23.58 -8.50 -22.43
N PRO A 178 -24.40 -9.14 -23.30
CA PRO A 178 -24.29 -10.58 -23.53
C PRO A 178 -22.91 -10.88 -24.12
N VAL A 179 -22.29 -11.94 -23.61
CA VAL A 179 -21.05 -12.47 -24.18
C VAL A 179 -21.50 -13.43 -25.27
N GLU A 180 -21.25 -13.09 -26.54
CA GLU A 180 -21.33 -14.05 -27.64
C GLU A 180 -20.21 -15.10 -27.53
#